data_AF-A0A6A6S4I8-F1
#
_entry.id   AF-A0A6A6S4I8-F1
#
_cell.length_a   1.000
_cell.length_b   1.000
_cell.length_c   1.000
_cell.angle_alpha   90.00
_cell.angle_beta   90.00
_cell.angle_gamma   90.00
#
_symmetry.space_group_name_H-M   'P 1'
#
loop_
_entity.id
_entity.type
_entity.pdbx_description
1 polymer ?
#
loop_
_entity_poly.entity_id
_entity_poly.type
_entity_poly.pdbx_seq_one_letter_code
_entity_poly.pdbx_strand_id
1 'polypeptide(L)'
;MATKCIQLYCPSLDETIENFTFLLSASDQQNLEHLRAAFGTLKSAWPWDTAGHQIDGFADIEDGQRILVAGDFFEAIEAESPFRIIEYHPTDTAPLGAQPHSEA
;
A
#
# COMPACT_ATOMS: atom_id res chain seq x y z
N MET A 1 -21.25 -3.18 -10.82
CA MET A 1 -19.84 -2.75 -10.73
C MET A 1 -19.35 -3.17 -9.36
N ALA A 2 -18.22 -3.87 -9.30
CA ALA A 2 -17.63 -4.26 -8.02
C ALA A 2 -16.78 -3.10 -7.50
N THR A 3 -16.88 -2.80 -6.21
CA THR A 3 -16.07 -1.79 -5.54
C THR A 3 -15.10 -2.51 -4.63
N LYS A 4 -13.83 -2.09 -4.64
CA LYS A 4 -12.76 -2.65 -3.81
C LYS A 4 -12.09 -1.51 -3.05
N CYS A 5 -11.75 -1.72 -1.79
CA CYS A 5 -10.95 -0.80 -0.99
C CYS A 5 -9.49 -1.22 -1.09
N ILE A 6 -8.61 -0.38 -1.63
CA ILE A 6 -7.20 -0.74 -1.86
C ILE A 6 -6.28 0.36 -1.34
N GLN A 7 -4.99 0.05 -1.24
CA GLN A 7 -3.95 1.06 -1.00
C GLN A 7 -3.25 1.37 -2.32
N LEU A 8 -3.09 2.66 -2.63
CA LEU A 8 -2.27 3.10 -3.76
C LEU A 8 -0.97 3.70 -3.25
N TYR A 9 0.16 3.31 -3.83
CA TYR A 9 1.44 3.97 -3.61
C TYR A 9 2.04 4.42 -4.94
N CYS A 10 2.47 5.67 -5.02
CA CYS A 10 3.14 6.22 -6.20
C CYS A 10 4.61 6.54 -5.85
N PRO A 11 5.58 5.71 -6.29
CA PRO A 11 6.99 5.91 -5.95
C PRO A 11 7.57 7.23 -6.46
N SER A 12 7.19 7.70 -7.65
CA SER A 12 7.68 8.99 -8.18
C SER A 12 7.23 10.22 -7.39
N LEU A 13 6.10 10.13 -6.69
CA LEU A 13 5.61 11.19 -5.80
C LEU A 13 5.97 10.95 -4.34
N ASP A 14 6.41 9.74 -3.99
CA ASP A 14 6.52 9.23 -2.62
C ASP A 14 5.22 9.43 -1.81
N GLU A 15 4.08 9.22 -2.49
CA GLU A 15 2.75 9.45 -1.91
C GLU A 15 1.98 8.13 -1.80
N THR A 16 1.38 7.90 -0.63
CA THR A 16 0.48 6.77 -0.36
C THR A 16 -0.94 7.27 -0.13
N ILE A 17 -1.91 6.68 -0.81
CA ILE A 17 -3.34 6.88 -0.58
C ILE A 17 -3.88 5.63 0.10
N GLU A 18 -4.23 5.75 1.38
CA GLU A 18 -4.86 4.67 2.14
C GLU A 18 -6.37 4.63 1.92
N ASN A 19 -6.95 3.42 1.98
CA ASN A 19 -8.40 3.18 1.87
C ASN A 19 -9.04 3.76 0.59
N PHE A 20 -8.31 3.70 -0.53
CA PHE A 20 -8.80 4.18 -1.81
C PHE A 20 -9.94 3.28 -2.31
N THR A 21 -11.11 3.88 -2.56
CA THR A 21 -12.27 3.18 -3.08
C THR A 21 -12.17 3.04 -4.60
N PHE A 22 -11.71 1.89 -5.06
CA PHE A 22 -11.57 1.59 -6.47
C PHE A 22 -12.86 0.98 -7.04
N LEU A 23 -13.49 1.74 -7.95
CA LEU A 23 -14.67 1.29 -8.68
C LEU A 23 -14.24 0.61 -9.97
N LEU A 24 -14.45 -0.70 -10.06
CA LEU A 24 -14.08 -1.48 -11.24
C LEU A 24 -15.04 -1.18 -12.39
N SER A 25 -14.50 -0.63 -13.48
CA SER A 25 -15.19 -0.49 -14.76
C SER A 25 -14.83 -1.64 -15.71
N ALA A 26 -15.71 -1.89 -16.69
CA ALA A 26 -15.45 -2.80 -17.80
C ALA A 26 -14.45 -2.23 -18.82
N SER A 27 -14.10 -0.95 -18.70
CA SER A 27 -13.11 -0.28 -19.56
C SER A 27 -11.82 -0.05 -18.78
N ASP A 28 -10.73 -0.65 -19.24
CA ASP A 28 -9.40 -0.46 -18.65
C ASP A 28 -8.98 1.02 -18.70
N GLN A 29 -9.37 1.74 -19.74
CA GLN A 29 -9.11 3.17 -19.84
C GLN A 29 -9.78 3.96 -18.69
N GLN A 30 -11.02 3.63 -18.34
CA GLN A 30 -11.71 4.29 -17.21
C GLN A 30 -11.05 3.92 -15.87
N ASN A 31 -10.59 2.68 -15.73
CA ASN A 31 -9.86 2.24 -14.53
C ASN A 31 -8.53 3.01 -14.36
N LEU A 32 -7.76 3.19 -15.44
CA LEU A 32 -6.53 3.97 -15.45
C LEU A 32 -6.78 5.46 -15.16
N GLU A 33 -7.85 6.03 -15.73
CA GLU A 33 -8.26 7.41 -15.44
C GLU A 33 -8.61 7.60 -13.96
N HIS A 34 -9.26 6.61 -13.35
CA HIS A 34 -9.61 6.65 -11.93
C HIS A 34 -8.38 6.63 -11.03
N LEU A 35 -7.38 5.80 -11.35
CA LEU A 35 -6.08 5.79 -10.65
C LEU A 35 -5.33 7.10 -10.83
N ARG A 36 -5.28 7.64 -12.05
CA ARG A 36 -4.64 8.93 -12.34
C ARG A 36 -5.29 10.07 -11.56
N ALA A 37 -6.62 10.06 -11.48
CA ALA A 37 -7.39 11.06 -10.75
C ALA A 37 -7.14 11.02 -9.23
N ALA A 38 -6.78 9.86 -8.67
CA ALA A 38 -6.51 9.70 -7.24
C ALA A 38 -5.32 10.56 -6.77
N PHE A 39 -4.26 10.63 -7.58
CA PHE A 39 -3.07 11.44 -7.28
C PHE A 39 -3.16 12.87 -7.84
N GLY A 40 -4.07 13.13 -8.79
CA GLY A 40 -4.39 14.45 -9.32
C GLY A 40 -3.33 15.12 -10.22
N THR A 41 -2.05 14.85 -9.98
CA THR A 41 -0.91 15.48 -10.65
C THR A 41 -0.29 14.60 -11.74
N LEU A 42 -0.65 13.32 -11.79
CA LEU A 42 -0.07 12.34 -12.70
C LEU A 42 -0.51 12.56 -14.16
N LYS A 43 0.47 12.53 -15.08
CA LYS A 43 0.22 12.58 -16.53
C LYS A 43 -0.34 11.26 -17.06
N SER A 44 0.16 10.16 -16.52
CA SER A 44 -0.28 8.79 -16.81
C SER A 44 -0.28 8.00 -15.51
N ALA A 45 -1.03 6.91 -15.47
CA ALA A 45 -1.05 6.00 -14.32
C ALA A 45 -0.97 4.59 -14.87
N TRP A 46 0.02 3.83 -14.44
CA TRP A 46 0.16 2.41 -14.79
C TRP A 46 0.17 1.61 -13.49
N PRO A 47 -0.73 0.64 -13.32
CA PRO A 47 -0.79 -0.17 -12.11
C PRO A 47 0.27 -1.29 -12.15
N TRP A 48 0.97 -1.46 -11.05
CA TRP A 48 1.94 -2.52 -10.82
C TRP A 48 1.62 -3.21 -9.49
N ASP A 49 1.94 -4.49 -9.39
CA ASP A 49 1.91 -5.20 -8.11
C ASP A 49 3.14 -4.82 -7.26
N THR A 50 3.12 -5.20 -5.98
CA THR A 50 4.26 -4.98 -5.09
C THR A 50 5.49 -5.84 -5.42
N ALA A 51 5.34 -6.84 -6.29
CA ALA A 51 6.42 -7.67 -6.80
C ALA A 51 7.10 -7.05 -8.06
N GLY A 52 6.63 -5.90 -8.54
CA GLY A 52 7.18 -5.21 -9.71
C GLY A 52 6.69 -5.77 -11.05
N HIS A 53 5.53 -6.43 -11.11
CA HIS A 53 4.87 -6.80 -12.36
C HIS A 53 3.73 -5.83 -12.68
N GLN A 54 3.59 -5.51 -13.96
CA GLN A 54 2.47 -4.70 -14.43
C GLN A 54 1.16 -5.49 -14.29
N ILE A 55 0.12 -4.83 -13.77
CA ILE A 55 -1.21 -5.42 -13.65
C ILE A 55 -1.96 -5.17 -14.95
N ASP A 56 -2.09 -6.21 -15.78
CA ASP A 56 -2.85 -6.15 -17.04
C ASP A 56 -4.36 -6.23 -16.82
N GLY A 57 -4.80 -6.85 -15.72
CA GLY A 57 -6.20 -7.10 -15.40
C GLY A 57 -6.59 -6.54 -14.04
N PHE A 58 -7.42 -5.50 -14.02
CA PHE A 58 -7.96 -4.94 -12.78
C PHE A 58 -8.87 -5.91 -12.00
N ALA A 59 -9.37 -6.96 -12.69
CA ALA A 59 -10.22 -7.98 -12.08
C ALA A 59 -9.52 -8.73 -10.94
N ASP A 60 -8.20 -8.92 -11.04
CA ASP A 60 -7.39 -9.71 -10.11
C ASP A 60 -6.97 -8.93 -8.86
N ILE A 61 -7.21 -7.62 -8.81
CA ILE A 61 -6.91 -6.80 -7.63
C ILE A 61 -7.80 -7.24 -6.46
N GLU A 62 -7.25 -7.58 -5.31
CA GLU A 62 -8.04 -7.99 -4.15
C GLU A 62 -8.43 -6.79 -3.25
N ASP A 63 -9.47 -6.97 -2.44
CA ASP A 63 -9.81 -5.99 -1.41
C ASP A 63 -8.71 -5.96 -0.33
N GLY A 64 -8.32 -4.77 0.10
CA GLY A 64 -7.19 -4.51 0.98
C GLY A 64 -5.82 -4.58 0.31
N GLN A 65 -5.74 -4.96 -0.97
CA GLN A 65 -4.46 -5.06 -1.66
C GLN A 65 -3.78 -3.70 -1.81
N ARG A 66 -2.45 -3.69 -1.71
CA ARG A 66 -1.63 -2.57 -2.13
C ARG A 66 -1.22 -2.72 -3.59
N ILE A 67 -1.38 -1.67 -4.37
CA ILE A 67 -0.86 -1.57 -5.73
C ILE A 67 0.07 -0.36 -5.85
N LEU A 68 1.08 -0.52 -6.70
CA LEU A 68 2.01 0.52 -7.08
C LEU A 68 1.48 1.24 -8.33
N VAL A 69 1.68 2.55 -8.42
CA VAL A 69 1.22 3.36 -9.55
C VAL A 69 2.40 4.14 -10.12
N ALA A 70 2.80 3.80 -11.34
CA ALA A 70 3.82 4.52 -12.09
C ALA A 70 3.20 5.74 -12.79
N GLY A 71 3.87 6.89 -12.68
CA GLY A 71 3.46 8.14 -13.33
C GLY A 71 3.88 8.22 -14.81
N ASP A 72 4.87 7.42 -15.19
CA ASP A 72 5.40 7.27 -16.55
C ASP A 72 5.53 5.78 -16.94
N PHE A 73 5.41 5.46 -18.23
CA PHE A 73 5.55 4.10 -18.73
C PHE A 73 6.99 3.58 -18.60
N PHE A 74 7.98 4.46 -18.64
CA PHE A 74 9.40 4.11 -18.51
C PHE A 74 9.90 4.15 -17.06
N GLU A 75 9.02 4.41 -16.10
CA GLU A 75 9.38 4.47 -14.69
C GLU A 75 9.73 3.07 -14.19
N ALA A 76 10.95 2.91 -13.67
CA ALA A 76 11.36 1.67 -13.04
C ALA A 76 10.67 1.57 -11.68
N ILE A 77 9.63 0.75 -11.59
CA ILE A 77 9.02 0.36 -10.32
C ILE A 77 9.90 -0.73 -9.71
N GLU A 78 10.70 -0.38 -8.71
CA GLU A 78 11.40 -1.39 -7.91
C GLU A 78 10.37 -2.13 -7.04
N ALA A 79 10.38 -3.46 -7.10
CA ALA A 79 9.55 -4.29 -6.23
C ALA A 79 9.76 -3.87 -4.77
N GLU A 80 8.68 -3.65 -4.02
CA GLU A 80 8.81 -3.39 -2.59
C GLU A 80 9.46 -4.63 -1.97
N SER A 81 10.60 -4.43 -1.29
CA SER A 81 11.21 -5.52 -0.52
C SER A 81 10.15 -6.05 0.45
N PRO A 82 9.90 -7.38 0.51
CA PRO A 82 8.87 -7.91 1.39
C PRO A 82 9.16 -7.42 2.80
N PHE A 83 8.17 -6.72 3.39
CA PHE A 83 8.31 -6.13 4.72
C PHE A 83 8.86 -7.19 5.68
N ARG A 84 10.05 -6.94 6.23
CA ARG A 84 10.56 -7.73 7.34
C ARG A 84 9.69 -7.41 8.54
N ILE A 85 8.70 -8.24 8.81
CA ILE A 85 7.93 -8.17 10.06
C ILE A 85 8.93 -8.48 11.19
N ILE A 86 9.36 -7.44 11.90
CA ILE A 86 10.02 -7.63 13.18
C ILE A 86 8.89 -7.86 14.17
N GLU A 87 8.61 -9.13 14.49
CA GLU A 87 7.72 -9.48 15.59
C GLU A 87 8.31 -8.92 16.88
N TYR A 88 7.76 -7.80 17.35
CA TYR A 88 8.07 -7.28 18.68
C TYR A 88 7.38 -8.20 19.68
N HIS A 89 8.13 -9.17 20.21
CA HIS A 89 7.75 -9.84 21.44
C HIS A 89 8.10 -8.90 22.59
N PRO A 90 7.12 -8.28 23.27
CA PRO A 90 7.40 -7.64 24.55
C PRO A 90 7.92 -8.76 25.47
N THR A 91 9.22 -8.78 25.72
CA THR A 91 9.77 -9.59 26.81
C THR A 91 9.06 -9.18 28.08
N ASP A 92 8.36 -10.16 28.64
CA ASP A 92 7.98 -10.33 30.04
C ASP A 92 8.33 -9.12 30.90
N THR A 93 7.30 -8.34 31.18
CA THR A 93 7.34 -7.21 32.10
C THR A 93 7.73 -7.77 33.47
N ALA A 94 9.00 -7.65 33.86
CA ALA A 94 9.38 -7.77 35.25
C ALA A 94 9.15 -6.41 35.92
N PRO A 95 8.10 -6.20 36.73
CA PRO A 95 8.07 -5.06 37.62
C PRO A 95 9.10 -5.31 38.73
N LEU A 96 10.22 -4.57 38.68
CA LEU A 96 11.09 -4.32 39.84
C LEU A 96 10.30 -3.50 40.87
N GLY A 97 9.36 -4.16 41.54
CA GLY A 97 8.61 -3.68 42.69
C GLY A 97 9.06 -4.40 43.95
N ALA A 98 10.35 -4.30 44.30
CA ALA A 98 10.81 -4.64 45.65
C ALA A 98 10.86 -3.33 46.45
N GLN A 99 9.83 -3.11 47.27
CA GLN A 99 9.72 -1.98 48.19
C GLN A 99 10.93 -1.90 49.14
N PRO A 100 11.36 -0.70 49.56
CA PRO A 100 12.23 -0.55 50.72
C PRO A 100 11.40 -0.85 51.98
N HIS A 101 11.75 -1.92 52.70
CA HIS A 101 11.33 -2.05 54.09
C HIS A 101 12.31 -1.27 54.96
N SER A 102 11.85 -0.10 55.42
CA SER A 102 12.33 0.55 56.63
C SER A 102 11.82 -0.18 57.88
N GLU A 103 12.58 0.00 58.97
CA GLU A 103 12.27 -0.23 60.40
C GLU A 103 12.33 -1.70 60.89
N ALA A 104 12.95 -2.02 62.04
CA ALA A 104 13.55 -1.23 63.11
C ALA A 104 14.68 -2.02 63.80
#